data_AF-A0A8X8ZB80-F1
#
_entry.id   AF-A0A8X8ZB80-F1
#
_cell.length_a   1.000
_cell.length_b   1.000
_cell.length_c   1.000
_cell.angle_alpha   90.00
_cell.angle_beta   90.00
_cell.angle_gamma   90.00
#
_symmetry.space_group_name_H-M   'P 1'
#
loop_
_entity.id
_entity.type
_entity.pdbx_description
1 polymer ?
#
loop_
_entity_poly.entity_id
_entity_poly.type
_entity_poly.pdbx_seq_one_letter_code
_entity_poly.pdbx_strand_id
1 'polypeptide(L)'
;MAPKFEHIVIHKSILLLIIIQSVACLSMETDTISTGVVIKDPQTITSQKQIYKLGFFKPPNTTNRYLGIFFTFSQETVIWVANRNKPLKDSSGSVTLSRDGNLVVLDGTNQTVWSTNLTTTSPVSLIVQIVDTGNLILREEATEDVLWESFSQPTDVLVQGMTLSQVLHFIGALIVSRIFPLEICMAWSVGLLLLRRCGISFTL
;
A
#
# COMPACT_ATOMS: atom_id res chain seq x y z
N MET A 1 17.10 58.99 15.61
CA MET A 1 17.14 58.73 14.14
C MET A 1 17.47 57.26 13.85
N ALA A 2 16.68 56.32 14.41
CA ALA A 2 16.95 54.88 14.38
C ALA A 2 15.80 53.93 13.91
N PRO A 3 14.53 54.34 13.69
CA PRO A 3 13.46 53.37 13.46
C PRO A 3 13.45 52.75 12.04
N LYS A 4 14.13 53.35 11.05
CA LYS A 4 14.11 52.86 9.66
C LYS A 4 14.89 51.57 9.43
N PHE A 5 15.89 51.26 10.28
CA PHE A 5 16.71 50.07 10.11
C PHE A 5 16.00 48.80 10.59
N GLU A 6 15.24 48.87 11.68
CA GLU A 6 14.55 47.70 12.24
C GLU A 6 13.44 47.17 11.32
N HIS A 7 12.66 48.07 10.70
CA HIS A 7 11.61 47.67 9.76
C HIS A 7 12.14 46.93 8.52
N ILE A 8 13.32 47.31 8.02
CA ILE A 8 13.95 46.66 6.85
C ILE A 8 14.45 45.25 7.20
N VAL A 9 14.99 45.07 8.41
CA VAL A 9 15.44 43.76 8.90
C VAL A 9 14.25 42.82 9.06
N ILE A 10 13.15 43.28 9.65
CA ILE A 10 11.93 42.48 9.86
C ILE A 10 11.34 42.01 8.52
N HIS A 11 11.22 42.89 7.52
CA HIS A 11 10.64 42.54 6.22
C HIS A 11 11.49 41.50 5.47
N LYS A 12 12.83 41.57 5.58
CA LYS A 12 13.73 40.58 4.98
C LYS A 12 13.64 39.21 5.69
N SER A 13 13.51 39.21 7.02
CA SER A 13 13.32 37.99 7.80
C SER A 13 11.99 37.30 7.49
N ILE A 14 10.90 38.07 7.33
CA ILE A 14 9.58 37.54 6.92
C ILE A 14 9.64 36.96 5.51
N LEU A 15 10.26 37.68 4.56
CA LEU A 15 10.42 37.18 3.20
C LEU A 15 11.24 35.89 3.15
N LEU A 16 12.32 35.81 3.94
CA LEU A 16 13.14 34.61 4.07
C LEU A 16 12.35 33.42 4.64
N LEU A 17 11.52 33.65 5.67
CA LEU A 17 10.65 32.62 6.24
C LEU A 17 9.62 32.11 5.22
N ILE A 18 9.03 33.00 4.41
CA ILE A 18 8.10 32.63 3.33
C ILE A 18 8.82 31.78 2.27
N ILE A 19 10.05 32.15 1.91
CA ILE A 19 10.87 31.38 0.95
C ILE A 19 11.25 30.01 1.53
N ILE A 20 11.63 29.93 2.80
CA ILE A 20 11.94 28.64 3.45
C ILE A 20 10.68 27.76 3.52
N GLN A 21 9.52 28.33 3.84
CA GLN A 21 8.24 27.62 3.88
C GLN A 21 7.83 27.12 2.48
N SER A 22 8.06 27.92 1.43
CA SER A 22 7.74 27.52 0.05
C SER A 22 8.71 26.47 -0.49
N VAL A 23 10.00 26.55 -0.16
CA VAL A 23 11.02 25.55 -0.54
C VAL A 23 10.81 24.23 0.21
N ALA A 24 10.40 24.26 1.49
CA ALA A 24 10.02 23.06 2.23
C ALA A 24 8.78 22.36 1.66
N CYS A 25 7.93 23.08 0.94
CA CYS A 25 6.75 22.54 0.26
C CYS A 25 7.08 21.80 -1.05
N LEU A 26 8.30 21.97 -1.60
CA LEU A 26 8.72 21.37 -2.87
C LEU A 26 9.35 19.97 -2.71
N SER A 27 9.21 19.30 -1.56
CA SER A 27 9.65 17.91 -1.44
C SER A 27 8.84 17.02 -2.38
N MET A 28 9.45 16.53 -3.44
CA MET A 28 8.87 15.50 -4.30
C MET A 28 8.84 14.20 -3.49
N GLU A 29 7.65 13.78 -3.05
CA GLU A 29 7.44 12.42 -2.56
C GLU A 29 7.60 11.45 -3.74
N THR A 30 8.39 10.40 -3.55
CA THR A 30 8.61 9.40 -4.59
C THR A 30 7.35 8.56 -4.78
N ASP A 31 7.14 8.03 -5.99
CA ASP A 31 6.07 7.10 -6.32
C ASP A 31 6.54 5.64 -6.30
N THR A 32 7.83 5.40 -6.02
CA THR A 32 8.49 4.10 -6.12
C THR A 32 9.21 3.67 -4.85
N ILE A 33 9.33 2.35 -4.67
CA ILE A 33 10.20 1.68 -3.69
C ILE A 33 11.10 0.73 -4.47
N SER A 34 12.39 1.04 -4.50
CA SER A 34 13.44 0.19 -5.07
C SER A 34 14.04 -0.74 -4.02
N THR A 35 14.82 -1.72 -4.47
CA THR A 35 15.52 -2.65 -3.57
C THR A 35 16.39 -1.89 -2.56
N GLY A 36 16.26 -2.22 -1.27
CA GLY A 36 17.00 -1.59 -0.18
C GLY A 36 16.39 -0.30 0.37
N VAL A 37 15.35 0.24 -0.28
CA VAL A 37 14.57 1.35 0.28
C VAL A 37 13.58 0.80 1.31
N VAL A 38 13.57 1.41 2.49
CA VAL A 38 12.66 1.05 3.59
C VAL A 38 11.81 2.26 3.93
N ILE A 39 10.49 2.11 3.79
CA ILE A 39 9.52 3.12 4.18
C ILE A 39 9.01 2.76 5.57
N LYS A 40 9.27 3.63 6.55
CA LYS A 40 8.82 3.45 7.93
C LYS A 40 7.63 4.34 8.21
N ASP A 41 6.77 3.93 9.11
CA ASP A 41 5.74 4.80 9.67
C ASP A 41 6.34 6.10 10.28
N PRO A 42 5.93 7.33 9.89
CA PRO A 42 4.76 7.72 9.09
C PRO A 42 5.08 8.14 7.63
N GLN A 43 6.21 7.74 7.07
CA GLN A 43 6.60 8.01 5.69
C GLN A 43 5.63 7.36 4.70
N THR A 44 5.50 7.99 3.53
CA THR A 44 4.63 7.55 2.43
C THR A 44 5.33 7.65 1.09
N ILE A 45 4.87 6.87 0.12
CA ILE A 45 5.08 7.15 -1.30
C ILE A 45 3.77 7.62 -1.91
N THR A 46 3.83 8.44 -2.95
CA THR A 46 2.67 9.11 -3.52
C THR A 46 2.69 9.05 -5.03
N SER A 47 1.52 8.81 -5.64
CA SER A 47 1.40 8.72 -7.09
C SER A 47 1.82 10.03 -7.75
N GLN A 48 2.22 9.98 -9.02
CA GLN A 48 2.76 11.16 -9.73
C GLN A 48 1.79 12.36 -9.72
N LYS A 49 0.49 12.11 -9.89
CA LYS A 49 -0.56 13.14 -9.81
C LYS A 49 -1.00 13.49 -8.39
N GLN A 50 -0.34 12.95 -7.37
CA GLN A 50 -0.62 13.21 -5.96
C GLN A 50 -2.05 12.85 -5.54
N ILE A 51 -2.66 11.84 -6.19
CA ILE A 51 -4.04 11.42 -5.91
C ILE A 51 -4.06 10.36 -4.80
N TYR A 52 -3.14 9.40 -4.87
CA TYR A 52 -3.07 8.26 -3.98
C TYR A 52 -1.74 8.19 -3.26
N LYS A 53 -1.77 7.81 -1.98
CA LYS A 53 -0.60 7.52 -1.15
C LYS A 53 -0.61 6.07 -0.72
N LEU A 54 0.56 5.45 -0.68
CA LEU A 54 0.81 4.23 0.06
C LEU A 54 1.49 4.58 1.38
N GLY A 55 0.96 4.10 2.50
CA GLY A 55 1.52 4.36 3.81
C GLY A 55 0.84 3.62 4.94
N PHE A 56 1.36 3.83 6.15
CA PHE A 56 0.77 3.26 7.36
C PHE A 56 -0.35 4.16 7.90
N PHE A 57 -1.52 3.57 8.13
CA PHE A 57 -2.68 4.25 8.70
C PHE A 57 -3.22 3.49 9.92
N LYS A 58 -4.08 4.17 10.69
CA LYS A 58 -4.71 3.64 11.90
C LYS A 58 -6.23 3.83 11.78
N PRO A 59 -7.03 2.75 11.75
CA PRO A 59 -8.48 2.87 11.79
C PRO A 59 -8.99 3.51 13.09
N PRO A 60 -10.17 4.15 13.08
CA PRO A 60 -10.81 4.66 14.28
C PRO A 60 -10.97 3.56 15.35
N ASN A 61 -10.90 3.95 16.63
CA ASN A 61 -11.15 3.08 17.78
C ASN A 61 -10.19 1.88 17.94
N THR A 62 -9.05 1.88 17.26
CA THR A 62 -8.01 0.85 17.43
C THR A 62 -6.62 1.49 17.53
N THR A 63 -5.67 0.77 18.14
CA THR A 63 -4.24 1.08 18.07
C THR A 63 -3.53 0.34 16.94
N ASN A 64 -4.24 -0.55 16.25
CA ASN A 64 -3.68 -1.37 15.20
C ASN A 64 -3.25 -0.50 14.01
N ARG A 65 -2.09 -0.82 13.43
CA ARG A 65 -1.55 -0.17 12.23
C ARG A 65 -1.61 -1.10 11.03
N TYR A 66 -1.90 -0.52 9.88
CA TYR A 66 -2.01 -1.22 8.61
C TYR A 66 -1.29 -0.44 7.52
N LEU A 67 -0.65 -1.16 6.61
CA LEU A 67 -0.20 -0.61 5.34
C LEU A 67 -1.40 -0.60 4.38
N GLY A 68 -1.69 0.55 3.80
CA GLY A 68 -2.76 0.68 2.83
C GLY A 68 -2.54 1.79 1.82
N ILE A 69 -3.41 1.80 0.82
CA ILE A 69 -3.50 2.86 -0.18
C ILE A 69 -4.71 3.71 0.17
N PHE A 70 -4.51 5.02 0.25
CA PHE A 70 -5.57 5.98 0.57
C PHE A 70 -5.41 7.26 -0.27
N PHE A 71 -6.47 8.06 -0.31
CA PHE A 71 -6.42 9.34 -1.03
C PHE A 71 -5.54 10.34 -0.28
N THR A 72 -4.80 11.16 -1.03
CA THR A 72 -3.97 12.24 -0.46
C THR A 72 -4.77 13.22 0.39
N PHE A 73 -6.04 13.48 0.04
CA PHE A 73 -6.91 14.39 0.79
C PHE A 73 -7.52 13.76 2.05
N SER A 74 -7.47 12.43 2.22
CA SER A 74 -8.03 11.75 3.39
C SER A 74 -7.42 10.36 3.61
N GLN A 75 -6.70 10.21 4.73
CA GLN A 75 -6.20 8.90 5.19
C GLN A 75 -7.31 7.95 5.67
N GLU A 76 -8.52 8.45 5.86
CA GLU A 76 -9.69 7.63 6.22
C GLU A 76 -10.29 6.94 5.00
N THR A 77 -10.05 7.47 3.79
CA THR A 77 -10.56 6.90 2.55
C THR A 77 -9.56 5.90 1.98
N VAL A 78 -9.54 4.71 2.61
CA VAL A 78 -8.63 3.61 2.27
C VAL A 78 -9.24 2.75 1.16
N ILE A 79 -8.51 2.55 0.08
CA ILE A 79 -8.96 1.78 -1.09
C ILE A 79 -8.36 0.37 -1.16
N TRP A 80 -7.26 0.13 -0.43
CA TRP A 80 -6.59 -1.17 -0.37
C TRP A 80 -5.81 -1.34 0.93
N VAL A 81 -5.74 -2.56 1.47
CA VAL A 81 -5.04 -2.89 2.74
C VAL A 81 -4.22 -4.17 2.60
N ALA A 82 -2.92 -4.11 2.88
CA ALA A 82 -2.01 -5.26 2.81
C ALA A 82 -2.26 -6.24 3.97
N ASN A 83 -1.90 -5.85 5.18
CA ASN A 83 -1.81 -6.71 6.36
C ASN A 83 -3.15 -6.84 7.12
N ARG A 84 -4.27 -7.00 6.39
CA ARG A 84 -5.63 -7.09 6.95
C ARG A 84 -5.81 -8.18 8.01
N ASN A 85 -5.17 -9.34 7.79
CA ASN A 85 -5.29 -10.51 8.66
C ASN A 85 -4.35 -10.46 9.87
N LYS A 86 -3.27 -9.68 9.78
CA LYS A 86 -2.22 -9.58 10.81
C LYS A 86 -1.83 -8.11 11.03
N PRO A 87 -2.66 -7.34 11.76
CA PRO A 87 -2.35 -5.96 12.08
C PRO A 87 -1.07 -5.81 12.90
N LEU A 88 -0.38 -4.69 12.69
CA LEU A 88 0.70 -4.25 13.57
C LEU A 88 0.12 -3.64 14.85
N LYS A 89 0.81 -3.74 15.97
CA LYS A 89 0.33 -3.27 17.28
C LYS A 89 0.74 -1.84 17.64
N ASP A 90 1.71 -1.31 16.90
CA ASP A 90 2.29 0.00 17.09
C ASP A 90 2.82 0.56 15.75
N SER A 91 3.45 1.74 15.80
CA SER A 91 4.03 2.43 14.65
C SER A 91 5.48 1.99 14.34
N SER A 92 5.90 0.80 14.77
CA SER A 92 7.23 0.26 14.44
C SER A 92 7.32 -0.39 13.05
N GLY A 93 6.19 -0.43 12.33
CA GLY A 93 6.06 -1.05 11.03
C GLY A 93 6.96 -0.44 9.95
N SER A 94 7.41 -1.29 9.04
CA SER A 94 8.09 -0.86 7.83
C SER A 94 7.66 -1.68 6.62
N VAL A 95 7.75 -1.07 5.44
CA VAL A 95 7.53 -1.73 4.15
C VAL A 95 8.78 -1.59 3.30
N THR A 96 9.20 -2.67 2.66
CA THR A 96 10.40 -2.70 1.83
C THR A 96 10.30 -3.79 0.78
N LEU A 97 11.08 -3.64 -0.29
CA LEU A 97 11.30 -4.69 -1.27
C LEU A 97 12.45 -5.59 -0.78
N SER A 98 12.10 -6.82 -0.41
CA SER A 98 13.03 -7.83 0.08
C SER A 98 13.90 -8.37 -1.06
N ARG A 99 15.04 -8.98 -0.71
CA ARG A 99 16.04 -9.49 -1.66
C ARG A 99 15.54 -10.65 -2.52
N ASP A 100 14.50 -11.35 -2.06
CA ASP A 100 13.80 -12.38 -2.80
C ASP A 100 12.83 -11.80 -3.85
N GLY A 101 12.73 -10.48 -3.95
CA GLY A 101 11.86 -9.79 -4.91
C GLY A 101 10.44 -9.58 -4.41
N ASN A 102 10.16 -9.88 -3.14
CA ASN A 102 8.84 -9.68 -2.56
C ASN A 102 8.71 -8.32 -1.88
N LEU A 103 7.57 -7.65 -2.08
CA LEU A 103 7.19 -6.53 -1.23
C LEU A 103 6.72 -7.09 0.11
N VAL A 104 7.36 -6.69 1.20
CA VAL A 104 7.08 -7.20 2.55
C VAL A 104 6.73 -6.08 3.51
N VAL A 105 5.80 -6.39 4.42
CA VAL A 105 5.52 -5.57 5.61
C VAL A 105 6.14 -6.27 6.81
N LEU A 106 6.97 -5.54 7.55
CA LEU A 106 7.68 -6.01 8.72
C LEU A 106 7.14 -5.32 9.98
N ASP A 107 7.13 -6.03 11.10
CA ASP A 107 6.93 -5.44 12.43
C ASP A 107 8.24 -4.88 13.02
N GLY A 108 8.18 -4.30 14.21
CA GLY A 108 9.34 -3.74 14.90
C GLY A 108 10.43 -4.75 15.29
N THR A 109 10.15 -6.05 15.18
CA THR A 109 11.12 -7.13 15.36
C THR A 109 11.68 -7.66 14.04
N ASN A 110 11.39 -6.98 12.93
CA ASN A 110 11.69 -7.39 11.56
C ASN A 110 11.02 -8.71 11.14
N GLN A 111 9.93 -9.13 11.79
CA GLN A 111 9.16 -10.28 11.35
C GLN A 111 8.17 -9.88 10.26
N THR A 112 8.10 -10.70 9.21
CA THR A 112 7.14 -10.50 8.12
C THR A 112 5.71 -10.73 8.60
N VAL A 113 4.87 -9.70 8.47
CA VAL A 113 3.43 -9.78 8.75
C VAL A 113 2.58 -9.91 7.49
N TRP A 114 3.13 -9.51 6.34
CA TRP A 114 2.51 -9.64 5.02
C TRP A 114 3.56 -9.65 3.91
N SER A 115 3.28 -10.35 2.80
CA SER A 115 4.14 -10.40 1.60
C SER A 115 3.30 -10.61 0.34
N THR A 116 3.81 -10.19 -0.82
CA THR A 116 3.26 -10.49 -2.15
C THR A 116 3.28 -11.98 -2.52
N ASN A 117 4.16 -12.78 -1.89
CA ASN A 117 4.31 -14.23 -2.12
C ASN A 117 4.55 -14.61 -3.60
N LEU A 118 5.40 -13.85 -4.29
CA LEU A 118 5.89 -14.18 -5.61
C LEU A 118 6.94 -15.27 -5.56
N THR A 119 6.92 -16.11 -6.58
CA THR A 119 7.95 -17.11 -6.86
C THR A 119 8.79 -16.62 -8.04
N THR A 120 9.80 -15.81 -7.73
CA THR A 120 10.73 -15.24 -8.71
C THR A 120 11.89 -16.19 -8.95
N THR A 121 12.12 -16.58 -10.21
CA THR A 121 13.14 -17.56 -10.61
C THR A 121 14.51 -16.96 -10.92
N SER A 122 14.64 -15.63 -11.00
CA SER A 122 15.88 -14.94 -11.40
C SER A 122 16.15 -13.70 -10.54
N PRO A 123 17.43 -13.30 -10.37
CA PRO A 123 17.78 -12.02 -9.78
C PRO A 123 17.42 -10.91 -10.78
N VAL A 124 16.23 -10.34 -10.63
CA VAL A 124 15.69 -9.27 -11.47
C VAL A 124 15.65 -7.98 -10.67
N SER A 125 16.03 -6.86 -11.28
CA SER A 125 15.83 -5.53 -10.68
C SER A 125 14.34 -5.21 -10.65
N LEU A 126 13.76 -5.27 -9.46
CA LEU A 126 12.34 -4.99 -9.26
C LEU A 126 12.13 -3.64 -8.60
N ILE A 127 11.00 -3.03 -8.93
CA ILE A 127 10.51 -1.80 -8.33
C ILE A 127 9.02 -1.95 -8.01
N VAL A 128 8.64 -1.44 -6.85
CA VAL A 128 7.23 -1.22 -6.52
C VAL A 128 6.88 0.21 -6.90
N GLN A 129 5.74 0.42 -7.54
CA GLN A 129 5.25 1.75 -7.87
C GLN A 129 3.76 1.88 -7.55
N ILE A 130 3.35 3.01 -6.99
CA ILE A 130 1.95 3.41 -6.92
C ILE A 130 1.61 4.28 -8.14
N VAL A 131 0.72 3.78 -9.00
CA VAL A 131 0.31 4.50 -10.21
C VAL A 131 -0.92 5.37 -9.96
N ASP A 132 -1.19 6.31 -10.86
CA ASP A 132 -2.29 7.29 -10.71
C ASP A 132 -3.70 6.70 -10.75
N THR A 133 -3.85 5.40 -11.06
CA THR A 133 -5.12 4.67 -10.92
C THR A 133 -5.36 4.19 -9.48
N GLY A 134 -4.37 4.33 -8.60
CA GLY A 134 -4.41 3.81 -7.23
C GLY A 134 -3.96 2.35 -7.11
N ASN A 135 -3.55 1.72 -8.21
CA ASN A 135 -2.97 0.39 -8.19
C ASN A 135 -1.50 0.45 -7.72
N LEU A 136 -1.15 -0.41 -6.77
CA LEU A 136 0.24 -0.70 -6.44
C LEU A 136 0.72 -1.86 -7.30
N ILE A 137 1.73 -1.61 -8.12
CA ILE A 137 2.31 -2.60 -9.01
C ILE A 137 3.73 -2.95 -8.56
N LEU A 138 4.10 -4.21 -8.67
CA LEU A 138 5.49 -4.64 -8.66
C LEU A 138 5.85 -5.04 -10.09
N ARG A 139 6.91 -4.43 -10.62
CA ARG A 139 7.37 -4.70 -11.98
C ARG A 139 8.87 -4.83 -12.07
N GLU A 140 9.33 -5.43 -13.15
CA GLU A 140 10.73 -5.40 -13.56
C GLU A 140 11.10 -4.01 -14.10
N GLU A 141 12.24 -3.48 -13.67
CA GLU A 141 12.69 -2.12 -14.04
C GLU A 141 13.08 -2.02 -15.51
N ALA A 142 13.67 -3.08 -16.09
CA ALA A 142 14.21 -3.06 -17.45
C ALA A 142 13.15 -3.30 -18.54
N THR A 143 12.23 -4.24 -18.31
CA THR A 143 11.20 -4.65 -19.26
C THR A 143 9.86 -3.96 -19.03
N GLU A 144 9.68 -3.36 -17.84
CA GLU A 144 8.42 -2.85 -17.31
C GLU A 144 7.34 -3.94 -17.10
N ASP A 145 7.71 -5.23 -17.17
CA ASP A 145 6.77 -6.34 -17.00
C ASP A 145 6.20 -6.36 -15.59
N VAL A 146 4.87 -6.31 -15.50
CA VAL A 146 4.14 -6.32 -14.23
C VAL A 146 4.02 -7.75 -13.70
N LEU A 147 4.60 -7.99 -12.52
CA LEU A 147 4.62 -9.30 -11.86
C LEU A 147 3.53 -9.44 -10.80
N TRP A 148 3.11 -8.34 -10.20
CA TRP A 148 2.06 -8.33 -9.17
C TRP A 148 1.32 -7.00 -9.15
N GLU A 149 0.04 -7.05 -8.81
CA GLU A 149 -0.83 -5.89 -8.70
C GLU A 149 -1.75 -6.00 -7.48
N SER A 150 -1.90 -4.91 -6.74
CA SER A 150 -2.84 -4.84 -5.60
C SER A 150 -4.29 -5.10 -5.99
N PHE A 151 -4.70 -4.66 -7.18
CA PHE A 151 -6.08 -4.84 -7.66
C PHE A 151 -6.41 -6.28 -8.03
N SER A 152 -5.42 -7.18 -8.12
CA SER A 152 -5.68 -8.62 -8.25
C SER A 152 -6.24 -9.24 -6.96
N GLN A 153 -6.00 -8.59 -5.80
CA GLN A 153 -6.50 -8.98 -4.48
C GLN A 153 -7.29 -7.82 -3.86
N PRO A 154 -8.50 -7.52 -4.37
CA PRO A 154 -9.31 -6.43 -3.87
C PRO A 154 -9.77 -6.72 -2.43
N THR A 155 -9.70 -5.70 -1.57
CA THR A 155 -10.10 -5.84 -0.16
C THR A 155 -11.58 -5.59 0.03
N ASP A 156 -12.08 -4.37 -0.21
CA ASP A 156 -13.46 -4.00 0.13
C ASP A 156 -14.06 -2.85 -0.72
N VAL A 157 -13.28 -2.20 -1.59
CA VAL A 157 -13.71 -1.02 -2.35
C VAL A 157 -13.43 -1.23 -3.84
N LEU A 158 -14.46 -0.99 -4.68
CA LEU A 158 -14.27 -0.87 -6.12
C LEU A 158 -13.72 0.51 -6.45
N VAL A 159 -12.59 0.56 -7.16
CA VAL A 159 -11.88 1.80 -7.49
C VAL A 159 -11.92 2.03 -9.00
N GLN A 160 -12.03 3.29 -9.42
CA GLN A 160 -11.90 3.67 -10.83
C GLN A 160 -10.49 3.31 -11.32
N GLY A 161 -10.40 2.39 -12.30
CA GLY A 161 -9.12 1.84 -12.78
C GLY A 161 -9.04 0.31 -12.70
N MET A 162 -9.96 -0.35 -11.98
CA MET A 162 -10.10 -1.80 -12.04
C MET A 162 -10.64 -2.24 -13.41
N THR A 163 -10.11 -3.35 -13.93
CA THR A 163 -10.64 -4.00 -15.14
C THR A 163 -11.98 -4.65 -14.86
N LEU A 164 -12.82 -4.82 -15.90
CA LEU A 164 -14.12 -5.48 -15.76
C LEU A 164 -14.00 -6.89 -15.16
N SER A 165 -12.94 -7.62 -15.51
CA SER A 165 -12.65 -8.94 -14.93
C SER A 165 -12.40 -8.88 -13.42
N GLN A 166 -11.60 -7.91 -12.95
CA GLN A 166 -11.33 -7.70 -11.53
C GLN A 166 -12.61 -7.32 -10.77
N VAL A 167 -13.44 -6.45 -11.35
CA VAL A 167 -14.72 -6.04 -10.78
C VAL A 167 -15.67 -7.23 -10.65
N LEU A 168 -15.83 -8.04 -11.71
CA LEU A 168 -16.69 -9.23 -11.69
C LEU A 168 -16.20 -10.27 -10.68
N HIS A 169 -14.89 -10.47 -10.56
CA HIS A 169 -14.29 -11.36 -9.57
C HIS A 169 -14.58 -10.87 -8.14
N PHE A 170 -14.43 -9.58 -7.87
CA PHE A 170 -14.74 -8.99 -6.58
C PHE A 170 -16.23 -9.12 -6.21
N ILE A 171 -17.12 -8.79 -7.14
CA ILE A 171 -18.58 -8.92 -6.93
C ILE A 171 -18.93 -10.40 -6.67
N GLY A 172 -18.33 -11.33 -7.43
CA GLY A 172 -18.48 -12.75 -7.19
C GLY A 172 -18.06 -13.17 -5.79
N ALA A 173 -16.89 -12.73 -5.32
CA ALA A 173 -16.41 -13.01 -3.96
C ALA A 173 -17.34 -12.43 -2.87
N LEU A 174 -17.88 -11.23 -3.07
CA LEU A 174 -18.86 -10.62 -2.17
C LEU A 174 -20.20 -11.38 -2.13
N ILE A 175 -20.68 -11.85 -3.28
CA ILE A 175 -21.91 -12.67 -3.34
C ILE A 175 -21.70 -14.00 -2.61
N VAL A 176 -20.57 -14.69 -2.85
CA VAL A 176 -20.25 -15.98 -2.22
C VAL A 176 -20.14 -15.84 -0.69
N SER A 177 -19.43 -14.82 -0.20
CA SER A 177 -19.26 -14.56 1.23
C SER A 177 -20.57 -14.17 1.97
N ARG A 178 -21.57 -13.64 1.26
CA ARG A 178 -22.89 -13.36 1.84
C ARG A 178 -23.85 -14.54 1.79
N ILE A 179 -23.69 -15.44 0.83
CA ILE A 179 -24.56 -16.62 0.66
C ILE A 179 -24.08 -17.79 1.53
N PHE A 180 -22.77 -17.94 1.75
CA PHE A 180 -22.20 -19.07 2.50
C PHE A 180 -21.45 -18.59 3.76
N PRO A 181 -22.05 -18.69 4.95
CA PRO A 181 -21.36 -18.39 6.20
C PRO A 181 -20.36 -19.50 6.58
N LEU A 182 -19.07 -19.14 6.58
CA LEU A 182 -17.91 -19.64 7.34
C LEU A 182 -17.57 -21.16 7.45
N GLU A 183 -18.38 -22.11 7.02
CA GLU A 183 -18.01 -23.56 7.13
C GLU A 183 -17.35 -24.16 5.88
N ILE A 184 -17.11 -23.37 4.83
CA ILE A 184 -16.57 -23.86 3.56
C ILE A 184 -15.27 -23.13 3.25
N CYS A 185 -14.13 -23.82 3.40
CA CYS A 185 -12.84 -23.34 2.90
C CYS A 185 -12.76 -23.60 1.39
N MET A 186 -12.49 -22.56 0.61
CA MET A 186 -12.28 -22.70 -0.83
C MET A 186 -10.79 -22.95 -1.13
N ALA A 187 -10.49 -24.03 -1.84
CA ALA A 187 -9.19 -24.28 -2.44
C ALA A 187 -9.30 -24.06 -3.96
N TRP A 188 -8.49 -23.15 -4.50
CA TRP A 188 -8.41 -22.94 -5.94
C TRP A 188 -7.49 -24.01 -6.55
N SER A 189 -8.08 -25.00 -7.21
CA SER A 189 -7.34 -25.91 -8.09
C SER A 189 -7.88 -25.77 -9.50
N VAL A 190 -7.08 -25.17 -10.37
CA VAL A 190 -7.18 -25.21 -11.83
C VAL A 190 -8.61 -25.01 -12.36
N GLY A 191 -9.14 -23.78 -12.25
CA GLY A 191 -10.31 -23.34 -13.03
C GLY A 191 -11.68 -23.93 -12.65
N LEU A 192 -11.80 -24.70 -11.57
CA LEU A 192 -13.09 -25.22 -11.10
C LEU A 192 -13.28 -24.91 -9.61
N LEU A 193 -14.41 -24.27 -9.28
CA LEU A 193 -14.81 -24.02 -7.89
C LEU A 193 -15.28 -25.35 -7.27
N LEU A 194 -14.37 -26.06 -6.62
CA LEU A 194 -14.71 -27.25 -5.85
C LEU A 194 -15.10 -26.86 -4.43
N LEU A 195 -16.38 -27.01 -4.10
CA LEU A 195 -16.88 -26.88 -2.73
C LEU A 195 -16.46 -28.14 -1.95
N ARG A 196 -15.44 -28.04 -1.08
CA ARG A 196 -15.16 -29.08 -0.08
C ARG A 196 -15.61 -28.60 1.30
N ARG A 197 -16.37 -29.43 2.00
CA ARG A 197 -16.61 -29.28 3.45
C ARG A 197 -15.29 -29.43 4.18
N CYS A 198 -14.89 -28.43 4.95
CA CYS A 198 -13.76 -28.55 5.86
C CYS A 198 -14.25 -29.29 7.13
N GLY A 199 -13.74 -30.49 7.41
CA GLY A 199 -13.98 -31.17 8.70
C GLY A 199 -14.40 -32.64 8.68
N ILE A 200 -14.53 -33.33 7.54
CA ILE A 200 -14.74 -34.80 7.55
C ILE A 200 -13.40 -35.47 7.25
N SER A 201 -12.77 -36.02 8.30
CA SER A 201 -11.71 -37.02 8.13
C SER A 201 -12.35 -38.25 7.49
N PHE A 202 -12.02 -38.54 6.23
CA PHE A 202 -12.31 -39.84 5.64
C PHE A 202 -11.12 -40.74 5.93
N THR A 203 -11.29 -41.65 6.88
CA THR A 203 -10.47 -42.85 7.00
C THR A 203 -10.84 -43.77 5.84
N LEU A 204 -9.85 -44.16 5.05
CA LEU A 204 -9.75 -45.47 4.42
C LEU A 204 -8.32 -45.97 4.68
#